data_AF-A0A100HGG9-F1
#
_entry.id   AF-A0A100HGG9-F1
#
_cell.length_a   1.000
_cell.length_b   1.000
_cell.length_c   1.000
_cell.angle_alpha   90.00
_cell.angle_beta   90.00
_cell.angle_gamma   90.00
#
_symmetry.space_group_name_H-M   'P 1'
#
loop_
_entity.id
_entity.type
_entity.pdbx_description
1 polymer ?
#
loop_
_entity_poly.entity_id
_entity_poly.type
_entity_poly.pdbx_seq_one_letter_code
_entity_poly.pdbx_strand_id
1 'polypeptide(L)'
;MTQTIKFGRQAVRRPAFSINELSFSSLPLSLAEEQRLAEAGEGVPEDAVMSRVLGVLVEVLNARAEGELVDAGWLMENLTPSDLEGIVAHLRGEG
;
A
#
# COMPACT_ATOMS: atom_id res chain seq x y z
N MET A 1 34.99 3.38 13.49
CA MET A 1 34.36 3.02 12.21
C MET A 1 33.08 3.82 12.06
N THR A 2 33.02 4.75 11.12
CA THR A 2 31.86 5.63 10.92
C THR A 2 30.83 4.86 10.11
N GLN A 3 29.78 4.35 10.75
CA GLN A 3 28.65 3.76 10.03
C GLN A 3 27.98 4.87 9.22
N THR A 4 28.03 4.76 7.90
CA THR A 4 27.31 5.67 7.01
C THR A 4 25.84 5.27 7.08
N ILE A 5 25.05 6.04 7.83
CA ILE A 5 23.60 5.83 7.89
C ILE A 5 23.02 6.17 6.52
N LYS A 6 22.43 5.18 5.86
CA LYS A 6 21.76 5.35 4.57
C LYS A 6 20.30 5.66 4.83
N PHE A 7 19.85 6.82 4.36
CA PHE A 7 18.46 7.24 4.41
C PHE A 7 17.81 7.04 3.03
N GLY A 8 16.55 6.60 3.00
CA GLY A 8 15.75 6.44 1.77
C GLY A 8 15.51 5.00 1.31
N ARG A 9 14.79 4.84 0.18
CA ARG A 9 14.31 3.56 -0.41
C ARG A 9 15.41 2.51 -0.66
N GLN A 10 16.69 2.90 -0.62
CA GLN A 10 17.84 2.01 -0.78
C GLN A 10 18.18 1.19 0.48
N ALA A 11 17.60 1.52 1.64
CA ALA A 11 17.91 0.85 2.91
C ALA A 11 17.10 -0.44 3.14
N VAL A 12 15.99 -0.65 2.42
CA VAL A 12 15.08 -1.78 2.63
C VAL A 12 14.70 -2.39 1.29
N ARG A 13 15.47 -3.38 0.81
CA ARG A 13 15.05 -4.25 -0.29
C ARG A 13 14.29 -5.43 0.32
N ARG A 14 12.96 -5.36 0.28
CA ARG A 14 12.08 -6.49 0.60
C ARG A 14 11.75 -7.27 -0.68
N PRO A 15 11.62 -8.60 -0.62
CA PRO A 15 11.13 -9.37 -1.74
C PRO A 15 9.71 -8.88 -2.11
N ALA A 16 9.37 -8.91 -3.40
CA ALA A 16 8.02 -8.62 -3.87
C ALA A 16 6.99 -9.50 -3.17
N PHE A 17 5.77 -8.99 -3.03
CA PHE A 17 4.64 -9.73 -2.47
C PHE A 17 3.63 -10.01 -3.58
N SER A 18 2.80 -11.03 -3.39
CA SER A 18 1.82 -11.45 -4.37
C SER A 18 0.41 -11.50 -3.79
N ILE A 19 -0.57 -11.00 -4.53
CA ILE A 19 -2.00 -11.12 -4.24
C ILE A 19 -2.66 -11.83 -5.41
N ASN A 20 -3.25 -13.01 -5.18
CA ASN A 20 -3.94 -13.80 -6.22
C ASN A 20 -3.16 -13.86 -7.54
N GLU A 21 -1.90 -14.29 -7.46
CA GLU A 21 -0.96 -14.44 -8.58
C GLU A 21 -0.41 -13.13 -9.18
N LEU A 22 -0.93 -11.97 -8.80
CA LEU A 22 -0.37 -10.66 -9.17
C LEU A 22 0.79 -10.29 -8.26
N SER A 23 1.90 -9.82 -8.84
CA SER A 23 3.12 -9.46 -8.11
C SER A 23 3.26 -7.94 -7.97
N PHE A 24 3.61 -7.50 -6.76
CA PHE A 24 3.74 -6.09 -6.38
C PHE A 24 5.08 -5.83 -5.67
N SER A 25 5.68 -4.67 -5.93
CA SER A 25 6.91 -4.27 -5.25
C SER A 25 6.63 -3.97 -3.76
N SER A 26 7.44 -4.53 -2.86
CA SER A 26 7.34 -4.29 -1.40
C SER A 26 8.08 -3.03 -0.94
N LEU A 27 8.09 -1.99 -1.78
CA LEU A 27 8.74 -0.73 -1.44
C LEU A 27 7.92 -0.03 -0.35
N PRO A 28 8.57 0.45 0.74
CA PRO A 28 7.88 1.16 1.80
C PRO A 28 7.05 2.33 1.26
N LEU A 29 5.95 2.65 1.93
CA LEU A 29 5.15 3.83 1.59
C LEU A 29 6.04 5.07 1.58
N SER A 30 5.88 5.86 0.53
CA SER A 30 6.42 7.21 0.48
C SER A 30 5.59 8.13 1.36
N LEU A 31 6.18 9.24 1.79
CA LEU A 31 5.50 10.24 2.61
C LEU A 31 4.17 10.73 1.97
N ALA A 32 4.15 10.86 0.64
CA ALA A 32 2.96 11.27 -0.10
C ALA A 32 1.87 10.18 -0.16
N GLU A 33 2.22 8.91 -0.02
CA GLU A 33 1.25 7.82 0.05
C GLU A 33 0.70 7.68 1.48
N GLU A 34 1.55 7.83 2.50
CA GLU A 34 1.11 7.89 3.90
C GLU A 34 0.13 9.03 4.13
N GLN A 35 0.46 10.22 3.63
CA GLN A 35 -0.41 11.39 3.75
C GLN A 35 -1.77 11.12 3.10
N ARG A 36 -1.80 10.56 1.88
CA ARG A 36 -3.06 10.23 1.20
C ARG A 36 -3.88 9.18 1.94
N LEU A 37 -3.24 8.16 2.51
CA LEU A 37 -3.92 7.14 3.32
C LEU A 37 -4.50 7.73 4.62
N ALA A 38 -3.77 8.64 5.27
CA ALA A 38 -4.26 9.34 6.46
C ALA A 38 -5.45 10.26 6.15
N GLU A 39 -5.35 11.04 5.06
CA GLU A 39 -6.40 11.96 4.62
C GLU A 39 -7.66 11.23 4.12
N ALA A 40 -7.54 9.98 3.65
CA ALA A 40 -8.68 9.20 3.16
C ALA A 40 -9.79 8.98 4.21
N GLY A 41 -9.43 9.01 5.50
CA GLY A 41 -10.38 8.90 6.62
C GLY A 41 -10.81 10.24 7.24
N GLU A 42 -10.21 11.36 6.84
CA GLU A 42 -10.43 12.65 7.51
C GLU A 42 -11.59 13.43 6.88
N GLY A 43 -12.59 13.79 7.69
CA GLY A 43 -13.68 14.69 7.29
C GLY A 43 -14.69 14.10 6.30
N VAL A 44 -14.66 12.78 6.06
CA VAL A 44 -15.57 12.08 5.14
C VAL A 44 -16.59 11.24 5.95
N PRO A 45 -17.86 11.15 5.50
CA PRO A 45 -18.83 10.22 6.07
C PRO A 45 -18.29 8.77 6.11
N GLU A 46 -18.62 8.04 7.18
CA GLU A 46 -18.10 6.68 7.44
C GLU A 46 -18.35 5.71 6.28
N ASP A 47 -19.47 5.84 5.59
CA ASP A 47 -19.83 5.07 4.39
C ASP A 47 -18.95 5.38 3.17
N ALA A 48 -18.34 6.57 3.11
CA ALA A 48 -17.43 6.99 2.06
C ALA A 48 -15.95 6.72 2.37
N VAL A 49 -15.59 6.54 3.65
CA VAL A 49 -14.20 6.28 4.09
C VAL A 49 -13.62 5.05 3.40
N MET A 50 -14.36 3.94 3.40
CA MET A 50 -13.89 2.69 2.78
C MET A 50 -13.60 2.87 1.29
N SER A 51 -14.49 3.56 0.57
CA SER A 51 -14.30 3.84 -0.86
C SER A 51 -13.07 4.70 -1.14
N ARG A 52 -12.77 5.67 -0.26
CA ARG A 52 -11.57 6.51 -0.37
C ARG A 52 -10.29 5.74 -0.09
N VAL A 53 -10.28 4.92 0.97
CA VAL A 53 -9.14 4.07 1.32
C VAL A 53 -8.84 3.07 0.19
N LEU A 54 -9.86 2.43 -0.36
CA LEU A 54 -9.73 1.54 -1.53
C LEU A 54 -9.14 2.29 -2.72
N GLY A 55 -9.62 3.51 -3.01
CA GLY A 55 -9.07 4.33 -4.09
C GLY A 55 -7.57 4.61 -3.93
N VAL A 56 -7.13 4.98 -2.72
CA VAL A 56 -5.70 5.21 -2.44
C VAL A 56 -4.91 3.91 -2.53
N LEU A 57 -5.45 2.79 -2.04
CA LEU A 57 -4.80 1.48 -2.14
C LEU A 57 -4.64 1.02 -3.59
N VAL A 58 -5.63 1.25 -4.44
CA VAL A 58 -5.54 0.98 -5.88
C VAL A 58 -4.38 1.77 -6.50
N GLU A 59 -4.26 3.07 -6.21
CA GLU A 59 -3.16 3.89 -6.71
C GLU A 59 -1.80 3.37 -6.24
N VAL A 60 -1.70 3.01 -4.96
CA VAL A 60 -0.49 2.46 -4.32
C VAL A 60 -0.09 1.12 -4.95
N LEU A 61 -1.04 0.20 -5.13
CA LEU A 61 -0.80 -1.12 -5.71
C LEU A 61 -0.44 -1.01 -7.19
N ASN A 62 -1.17 -0.20 -7.97
CA ASN A 62 -0.91 0.01 -9.39
C ASN A 62 0.43 0.69 -9.65
N ALA A 63 0.87 1.60 -8.79
CA ALA A 63 2.21 2.17 -8.87
C ALA A 63 3.33 1.15 -8.58
N ARG A 64 2.98 0.00 -7.98
CA ARG A 64 3.89 -1.09 -7.59
C ARG A 64 3.71 -2.35 -8.43
N ALA A 65 2.74 -2.39 -9.35
CA ALA A 65 2.42 -3.55 -10.15
C ALA A 65 3.50 -3.79 -11.22
N GLU A 66 3.92 -5.04 -11.37
CA GLU A 66 4.88 -5.45 -12.41
C GLU A 66 4.19 -6.01 -13.67
N GLY A 67 2.86 -5.86 -13.77
CA GLY A 67 2.07 -6.37 -14.89
C GLY A 67 0.66 -5.81 -14.92
N GLU A 68 -0.28 -6.55 -14.32
CA GLU A 68 -1.71 -6.23 -14.37
C GLU A 68 -2.08 -5.17 -13.33
N LEU A 69 -2.95 -4.24 -13.74
CA LEU A 69 -3.50 -3.20 -12.87
C LEU A 69 -4.78 -3.70 -12.23
N VAL A 70 -4.99 -3.32 -10.98
CA VAL A 70 -6.19 -3.63 -10.20
C VAL A 70 -7.07 -2.39 -10.07
N ASP A 71 -8.35 -2.60 -9.78
CA ASP A 71 -9.29 -1.54 -9.42
C ASP A 71 -9.96 -1.84 -8.07
N ALA A 72 -10.83 -0.92 -7.62
CA ALA A 72 -11.48 -1.08 -6.33
C ALA A 72 -12.44 -2.28 -6.30
N GLY A 73 -13.06 -2.63 -7.43
CA GLY A 73 -13.92 -3.80 -7.55
C GLY A 73 -13.11 -5.08 -7.38
N TRP A 74 -11.97 -5.17 -8.06
CA TRP A 74 -11.04 -6.29 -7.91
C TRP A 74 -10.60 -6.44 -6.45
N LEU A 75 -10.23 -5.36 -5.76
CA LEU A 75 -9.85 -5.43 -4.34
C LEU A 75 -11.01 -5.97 -3.48
N MET A 76 -12.23 -5.50 -3.70
CA MET A 76 -13.40 -5.98 -2.94
C MET A 76 -13.76 -7.45 -3.20
N GLU A 77 -13.49 -7.95 -4.41
CA GLU A 77 -13.75 -9.34 -4.79
C GLU A 77 -12.65 -10.29 -4.32
N ASN A 78 -11.41 -9.81 -4.21
CA ASN A 78 -10.22 -10.63 -4.01
C ASN A 78 -9.61 -10.52 -2.61
N LEU A 79 -9.95 -9.48 -1.84
CA LEU A 79 -9.36 -9.18 -0.54
C LEU A 79 -10.41 -8.99 0.54
N THR A 80 -10.10 -9.48 1.74
CA THR A 80 -10.87 -9.16 2.93
C THR A 80 -10.40 -7.83 3.55
N PRO A 81 -11.21 -7.18 4.40
CA PRO A 81 -10.77 -5.99 5.12
C PRO A 81 -9.46 -6.19 5.90
N SER A 82 -9.28 -7.38 6.49
CA SER A 82 -8.05 -7.73 7.21
C SER A 82 -6.83 -7.85 6.29
N ASP A 83 -7.01 -8.30 5.04
CA ASP A 83 -5.91 -8.33 4.06
C ASP A 83 -5.48 -6.92 3.66
N LEU A 84 -6.43 -6.00 3.49
CA LEU A 84 -6.15 -4.60 3.19
C LEU A 84 -5.33 -3.94 4.32
N GLU A 85 -5.73 -4.15 5.57
CA GLU A 85 -4.98 -3.68 6.74
C GLU A 85 -3.57 -4.29 6.79
N GLY A 86 -3.46 -5.59 6.53
CA GLY A 86 -2.18 -6.30 6.47
C GLY A 86 -1.24 -5.79 5.38
N ILE A 87 -1.77 -5.46 4.20
CA ILE A 87 -1.01 -4.85 3.10
C ILE A 87 -0.51 -3.47 3.50
N VAL A 88 -1.36 -2.63 4.09
CA VAL A 88 -0.95 -1.29 4.57
C VAL A 88 0.15 -1.42 5.62
N ALA A 89 -0.03 -2.26 6.64
CA ALA A 89 0.97 -2.50 7.68
C ALA A 89 2.31 -2.99 7.09
N HIS A 90 2.24 -3.96 6.16
CA HIS A 90 3.42 -4.45 5.45
C HIS A 90 4.17 -3.32 4.73
N LEU A 91 3.45 -2.45 4.01
CA LEU A 91 4.03 -1.32 3.28
C LEU A 91 4.52 -0.19 4.19
N ARG A 92 3.96 -0.02 5.40
CA ARG A 92 4.51 0.85 6.47
C ARG A 92 5.80 0.30 7.06
N GLY A 93 6.01 -1.01 6.92
CA GLY A 93 7.09 -1.71 7.59
C GLY A 93 6.78 -2.11 9.01
N GLU A 94 5.50 -2.16 9.36
CA GLU A 94 4.96 -2.80 10.56
C GLU A 94 4.86 -4.30 10.27
N GLY A 95 5.92 -5.04 10.60
CA GLY A 95 6.01 -6.49 10.38
C GLY A 95 7.28 -7.09 10.96
#